data_AF-A0A227J7D6-F1
#
_entry.id   AF-A0A227J7D6-F1
#
_cell.length_a   1.000
_cell.length_b   1.000
_cell.length_c   1.000
_cell.angle_alpha   90.00
_cell.angle_beta   90.00
_cell.angle_gamma   90.00
#
_symmetry.space_group_name_H-M   'P 1'
#
loop_
_entity.id
_entity.type
_entity.pdbx_description
1 polymer ?
#
loop_
_entity_poly.entity_id
_entity_poly.type
_entity_poly.pdbx_seq_one_letter_code
_entity_poly.pdbx_strand_id
1 'polypeptide(L)'
;MVNHTANTQIPQSLKAGVFNGRGIFDFGAKNEAYADYFTGTSYLALLNQPGLIVANVTFEPGCRNFWHIHHEGGQILLVTGG
;
A
#
# COMPACT_ATOMS: atom_id res chain seq x y z
N MET A 1 23.82 25.60 4.04
CA MET A 1 23.55 24.18 4.29
C MET A 1 22.32 24.09 5.16
N VAL A 2 21.19 23.62 4.61
CA VAL A 2 19.95 23.49 5.37
C VAL A 2 20.10 22.25 6.24
N ASN A 3 20.06 22.42 7.57
CA ASN A 3 20.06 21.29 8.51
C ASN A 3 18.76 20.51 8.27
N HIS A 4 18.88 19.31 7.70
CA HIS A 4 17.80 18.34 7.68
C HIS A 4 17.61 17.81 9.10
N THR A 5 16.85 18.54 9.92
CA THR A 5 16.30 18.02 11.18
C THR A 5 15.67 16.66 10.89
N ALA A 6 15.98 15.66 11.73
CA ALA A 6 15.52 14.28 11.54
C ALA A 6 14.03 14.25 11.18
N ASN A 7 13.67 13.52 10.11
CA ASN A 7 12.30 13.44 9.62
C ASN A 7 11.41 12.76 10.68
N THR A 8 10.77 13.57 11.53
CA THR A 8 9.95 13.10 12.67
C THR A 8 8.65 12.44 12.24
N GLN A 9 8.30 12.54 10.95
CA GLN A 9 7.09 11.96 10.39
C GLN A 9 7.22 10.49 10.02
N ILE A 10 8.44 9.94 9.99
CA ILE A 10 8.67 8.51 9.75
C ILE A 10 8.79 7.82 11.12
N PRO A 11 7.84 6.93 11.48
CA PRO A 11 7.97 6.13 12.69
C PRO A 11 9.34 5.46 12.76
N GLN A 12 9.94 5.42 13.96
CA GLN A 12 11.27 4.82 14.17
C GLN A 12 11.33 3.37 13.62
N SER A 13 10.22 2.64 13.72
CA SER A 13 10.06 1.27 13.21
C SER A 13 10.08 1.15 11.68
N LEU A 14 9.97 2.26 10.95
CA LEU A 14 9.94 2.33 9.49
C LEU A 14 11.17 3.07 8.94
N LYS A 15 12.19 3.31 9.77
CA LYS A 15 13.46 3.86 9.31
C LYS A 15 14.20 2.85 8.43
N ALA A 16 14.93 3.37 7.45
CA ALA A 16 15.66 2.58 6.47
C ALA A 16 16.58 1.53 7.14
N GLY A 17 16.59 0.32 6.59
CA GLY A 17 17.47 -0.78 7.01
C GLY A 17 16.84 -1.85 7.90
N VAL A 18 15.60 -1.66 8.37
CA VAL A 18 14.85 -2.68 9.12
C VAL A 18 13.41 -2.75 8.59
N PHE A 19 13.15 -3.69 7.69
CA PHE A 19 11.78 -4.01 7.25
C PHE A 19 11.27 -5.23 8.03
N ASN A 20 10.16 -5.07 8.73
CA ASN A 20 9.52 -6.13 9.54
C ASN A 20 8.28 -6.72 8.85
N GLY A 21 8.14 -6.54 7.54
CA GLY A 21 6.95 -6.93 6.80
C GLY A 21 5.81 -5.93 6.87
N ARG A 22 5.98 -4.76 7.52
CA ARG A 22 4.92 -3.75 7.66
C ARG A 22 5.37 -2.37 7.17
N GLY A 23 4.47 -1.71 6.44
CA GLY A 23 4.64 -0.33 5.99
C GLY A 23 4.02 0.69 6.96
N ILE A 24 3.85 1.93 6.48
CA ILE A 24 3.28 3.04 7.26
C ILE A 24 1.76 2.97 7.44
N PHE A 25 1.06 2.20 6.62
CA PHE A 25 -0.39 2.04 6.65
C PHE A 25 -0.79 0.63 7.08
N ASP A 26 -1.96 0.51 7.70
CA ASP A 26 -2.54 -0.78 8.08
C ASP A 26 -2.81 -1.65 6.84
N PHE A 27 -2.76 -2.99 7.02
CA PHE A 27 -3.11 -3.93 5.96
C PHE A 27 -4.61 -3.89 5.64
N GLY A 28 -5.43 -3.58 6.64
CA GLY A 28 -6.89 -3.63 6.52
C GLY A 28 -7.41 -5.07 6.51
N ALA A 29 -8.59 -5.25 5.93
CA ALA A 29 -9.22 -6.57 5.83
C ALA A 29 -8.65 -7.37 4.66
N LYS A 30 -8.78 -8.69 4.72
CA LYS A 30 -8.52 -9.55 3.56
C LYS A 30 -9.40 -9.09 2.39
N ASN A 31 -8.81 -9.02 1.21
CA ASN A 31 -9.46 -8.49 0.02
C ASN A 31 -10.40 -9.53 -0.62
N GLU A 32 -11.42 -9.95 0.10
CA GLU A 32 -12.35 -11.01 -0.34
C GLU A 32 -13.23 -10.53 -1.49
N ALA A 33 -13.63 -9.26 -1.49
CA ALA A 33 -14.48 -8.67 -2.51
C ALA A 33 -13.86 -8.70 -3.93
N TYR A 34 -12.53 -8.72 -4.02
CA TYR A 34 -11.81 -8.74 -5.29
C TYR A 34 -10.92 -9.98 -5.45
N ALA A 35 -11.10 -11.03 -4.64
CA ALA A 35 -10.23 -12.21 -4.63
C ALA A 35 -10.12 -12.88 -6.01
N ASP A 36 -11.20 -12.87 -6.81
CA ASP A 36 -11.25 -13.45 -8.15
C ASP A 36 -10.36 -12.72 -9.18
N TYR A 37 -9.80 -11.56 -8.83
CA TYR A 37 -8.93 -10.77 -9.70
C TYR A 37 -7.45 -10.86 -9.31
N PHE A 38 -7.09 -11.79 -8.42
CA PHE A 38 -5.72 -11.94 -7.91
C PHE A 38 -5.27 -13.40 -7.96
N THR A 39 -3.97 -13.59 -8.18
CA THR A 39 -3.27 -14.79 -7.69
C THR A 39 -2.84 -14.50 -6.25
N GLY A 40 -3.08 -15.41 -5.31
CA GLY A 40 -2.65 -15.27 -3.92
C GLY A 40 -3.58 -14.41 -3.05
N THR A 41 -3.13 -14.07 -1.84
CA THR A 41 -3.92 -13.28 -0.88
C THR A 41 -3.45 -11.83 -0.84
N SER A 42 -4.38 -10.89 -0.99
CA SER A 42 -4.16 -9.47 -0.74
C SER A 42 -5.05 -8.96 0.40
N TYR A 43 -4.68 -7.81 0.96
CA TYR A 43 -5.41 -7.07 1.97
C TYR A 43 -5.61 -5.64 1.50
N LEU A 44 -6.72 -5.01 1.91
CA LEU A 44 -7.07 -3.65 1.52
C LEU A 44 -7.50 -2.83 2.73
N ALA A 45 -6.84 -1.68 2.92
CA ALA A 45 -7.24 -0.63 3.84
C ALA A 45 -7.61 0.63 3.06
N LEU A 46 -8.86 1.07 3.15
CA LEU A 46 -9.30 2.33 2.57
C LEU A 46 -8.74 3.50 3.39
N LEU A 47 -8.07 4.44 2.73
CA LEU A 47 -7.45 5.61 3.37
C LEU A 47 -8.26 6.89 3.14
N ASN A 48 -9.00 7.00 2.02
CA ASN A 48 -9.82 8.17 1.71
C ASN A 48 -11.06 7.85 0.86
N GLN A 49 -12.21 8.38 1.26
CA GLN A 49 -13.48 8.48 0.50
C GLN A 49 -14.44 9.48 1.19
N PRO A 50 -15.23 10.33 0.48
CA PRO A 50 -15.46 10.42 -0.98
C PRO A 50 -14.40 11.22 -1.77
N GLY A 51 -14.43 11.11 -3.10
CA GLY A 51 -13.51 11.80 -4.02
C GLY A 51 -12.49 10.85 -4.64
N LEU A 52 -11.21 11.24 -4.67
CA LEU A 52 -10.13 10.35 -5.11
C LEU A 52 -10.00 9.18 -4.14
N ILE A 53 -10.26 7.97 -4.63
CA ILE A 53 -10.11 6.75 -3.84
C ILE A 53 -8.62 6.53 -3.60
N VAL A 54 -8.24 6.46 -2.32
CA VAL A 54 -6.89 6.11 -1.90
C VAL A 54 -6.99 4.90 -0.99
N ALA A 55 -6.26 3.84 -1.32
CA ALA A 55 -6.21 2.63 -0.52
C ALA A 55 -4.76 2.13 -0.39
N ASN A 56 -4.43 1.58 0.76
CA ASN A 56 -3.25 0.75 0.93
C ASN A 56 -3.63 -0.69 0.56
N VAL A 57 -2.91 -1.27 -0.39
CA VAL A 57 -3.10 -2.68 -0.79
C VAL A 57 -1.82 -3.43 -0.46
N THR A 58 -1.94 -4.46 0.37
CA THR A 58 -0.81 -5.31 0.75
C THR A 58 -0.94 -6.67 0.09
N PHE A 59 0.17 -7.17 -0.45
CA PHE A 59 0.25 -8.43 -1.18
C PHE A 59 1.10 -9.40 -0.35
N GLU A 60 0.59 -10.60 -0.08
CA GLU A 60 1.45 -11.69 0.40
C GLU A 60 2.54 -12.02 -0.64
N PRO A 61 3.67 -12.64 -0.25
CA PRO A 61 4.69 -13.07 -1.19
C PRO A 61 4.09 -13.90 -2.34
N GLY A 62 4.36 -13.49 -3.59
CA GLY A 62 3.83 -14.12 -4.80
C GLY A 62 2.40 -13.72 -5.17
N CYS A 63 1.71 -12.92 -4.35
CA CYS A 63 0.41 -12.35 -4.71
C CYS A 63 0.57 -11.28 -5.79
N ARG A 64 -0.35 -11.25 -6.75
CA ARG A 64 -0.46 -10.22 -7.79
C ARG A 64 -1.90 -10.10 -8.25
N ASN A 65 -2.30 -8.91 -8.68
CA ASN A 65 -3.54 -8.75 -9.42
C ASN A 65 -3.39 -9.25 -10.87
N PHE A 66 -4.51 -9.51 -11.52
CA PHE A 66 -4.57 -9.81 -12.95
C PHE A 66 -4.43 -8.54 -13.79
N TRP A 67 -4.13 -8.74 -15.07
CA TRP A 67 -4.11 -7.67 -16.06
C TRP A 67 -5.46 -6.95 -16.09
N HIS A 68 -5.44 -5.62 -15.94
CA HIS A 68 -6.61 -4.77 -16.00
C HIS A 68 -6.22 -3.35 -16.44
N ILE A 69 -7.20 -2.54 -16.79
CA ILE A 69 -7.04 -1.12 -17.07
C ILE A 69 -7.96 -0.30 -16.17
N HIS A 70 -7.56 0.93 -15.88
CA HIS A 70 -8.46 1.91 -15.27
C HIS A 70 -9.14 2.68 -16.38
N HIS A 71 -10.45 2.50 -16.50
CA HIS A 71 -11.27 3.24 -17.46
C HIS A 71 -11.48 4.67 -16.97
N GLU A 72 -11.54 5.62 -17.90
CA GLU A 72 -11.89 7.04 -17.62
C GLU A 72 -10.97 7.72 -16.59
N GLY A 73 -9.74 7.20 -16.44
CA GLY A 73 -8.77 7.69 -15.47
C GLY A 73 -7.45 6.92 -15.54
N GLY A 74 -6.70 6.94 -14.44
CA GLY A 74 -5.44 6.23 -14.30
C GLY A 74 -5.18 5.86 -12.85
N GLN A 75 -4.09 5.14 -12.63
CA GLN A 75 -3.65 4.72 -11.30
C GLN A 75 -2.23 5.19 -11.03
N ILE A 76 -2.00 5.69 -9.82
CA ILE A 76 -0.67 5.98 -9.28
C ILE A 76 -0.43 4.96 -8.16
N LEU A 77 0.76 4.35 -8.17
CA LEU A 77 1.21 3.44 -7.11
C LEU A 77 2.36 4.10 -6.35
N LEU A 78 2.23 4.16 -5.03
CA LEU A 78 3.29 4.57 -4.11
C LEU A 78 3.66 3.37 -3.24
N VAL A 79 4.83 2.80 -3.49
CA VAL A 79 5.31 1.65 -2.71
C VAL A 79 5.79 2.13 -1.34
N THR A 80 5.23 1.56 -0.28
CA THR A 80 5.51 1.96 1.12
C THR A 80 6.17 0.86 1.96
N GLY A 81 6.36 -0.34 1.40
CA GLY A 81 7.01 -1.48 2.03
C GLY A 81 7.26 -2.59 1.02
N GLY A 82 8.21 -3.47 1.32
CA GLY A 82 8.70 -4.53 0.43
C GLY A 82 10.16 -4.87 0.70
#